data_AF-A0A917H3M5-F1
#
_entry.id   AF-A0A917H3M5-F1
#
_cell.length_a   1.000
_cell.length_b   1.000
_cell.length_c   1.000
_cell.angle_alpha   90.00
_cell.angle_beta   90.00
_cell.angle_gamma   90.00
#
_symmetry.space_group_name_H-M   'P 1'
#
loop_
_entity.id
_entity.type
_entity.pdbx_description
1 polymer ?
#
loop_
_entity_poly.entity_id
_entity_poly.type
_entity_poly.pdbx_seq_one_letter_code
_entity_poly.pdbx_strand_id
1 'polypeptide(L)'
;MSAALVLPIVWATAPIEKAVQPKPARAASLDLYRKYTEALLRRYSQMAMETGRVPSLLGRELFRGKVTNYVVRGFDDVVIFVHDVEQCLNELESNPLQLIERIALQEYTLEETAAMLGLPVWTVSRQYGHALDQVTEMFLTRGMLERLICCQEPKTVDISLYH
;
A
#
# COMPACT_ATOMS: atom_id res chain seq x y z
N MET A 1 -35.35 -49.59 -6.30
CA MET A 1 -34.27 -49.77 -5.30
C MET A 1 -33.05 -49.03 -5.80
N SER A 2 -32.85 -47.78 -5.36
CA SER A 2 -31.74 -46.92 -5.82
C SER A 2 -30.54 -47.11 -4.91
N ALA A 3 -29.45 -47.64 -5.44
CA ALA A 3 -28.18 -47.76 -4.75
C ALA A 3 -27.40 -46.44 -4.90
N ALA A 4 -27.33 -45.66 -3.82
CA ALA A 4 -26.46 -44.50 -3.73
C ALA A 4 -25.02 -44.97 -3.46
N LEU A 5 -24.12 -44.74 -4.41
CA LEU A 5 -22.68 -44.95 -4.23
C LEU A 5 -22.14 -43.89 -3.26
N VAL A 6 -21.86 -44.33 -2.02
CA VAL A 6 -21.14 -43.52 -1.03
C VAL A 6 -19.65 -43.63 -1.36
N LEU A 7 -19.06 -42.56 -1.90
CA LEU A 7 -17.61 -42.46 -2.01
C LEU A 7 -17.03 -42.06 -0.64
N PRO A 8 -15.95 -42.72 -0.17
CA PRO A 8 -15.29 -42.33 1.06
C PRO A 8 -14.58 -40.99 0.86
N ILE A 9 -14.91 -40.03 1.72
CA ILE A 9 -14.23 -38.73 1.80
C ILE A 9 -12.85 -39.00 2.41
N VAL A 10 -11.83 -39.12 1.56
CA VAL A 10 -10.43 -39.21 2.00
C VAL A 10 -9.96 -37.79 2.32
N TRP A 11 -9.85 -37.47 3.62
CA TRP A 11 -9.17 -36.27 4.07
C TRP A 11 -7.65 -36.45 3.92
N ALA A 12 -7.08 -35.79 2.92
CA ALA A 12 -5.63 -35.64 2.80
C ALA A 12 -5.13 -34.71 3.91
N THR A 13 -4.60 -35.28 4.98
CA THR A 13 -3.83 -34.53 5.99
C THR A 13 -2.40 -34.38 5.46
N ALA A 14 -2.21 -33.43 4.55
CA ALA A 14 -0.86 -32.96 4.25
C ALA A 14 -0.31 -32.31 5.54
N PRO A 15 0.91 -32.67 5.98
CA PRO A 15 1.53 -31.96 7.09
C PRO A 15 1.67 -30.49 6.66
N ILE A 16 1.10 -29.60 7.47
CA ILE A 16 1.32 -28.16 7.36
C ILE A 16 2.82 -27.97 7.59
N GLU A 17 3.58 -27.87 6.50
CA GLU A 17 4.94 -27.39 6.56
C GLU A 17 4.89 -26.06 7.29
N LYS A 18 5.53 -26.00 8.46
CA LYS A 18 5.66 -24.79 9.25
C LYS A 18 6.15 -23.71 8.32
N ALA A 19 5.33 -22.67 8.12
CA ALA A 19 5.70 -21.48 7.37
C ALA A 19 7.09 -21.04 7.83
N VAL A 20 8.08 -21.29 6.98
CA VAL A 20 9.43 -20.78 7.16
C VAL A 20 9.25 -19.27 7.20
N GLN A 21 9.41 -18.69 8.39
CA GLN A 21 9.35 -17.24 8.51
C GLN A 21 10.45 -16.70 7.60
N PRO A 22 10.11 -15.91 6.56
CA PRO A 22 11.11 -15.35 5.70
C PRO A 22 11.99 -14.45 6.59
N LYS A 23 13.25 -14.87 6.76
CA LYS A 23 14.32 -14.06 7.32
C LYS A 23 14.19 -12.67 6.69
N PRO A 24 14.09 -11.58 7.47
CA PRO A 24 13.76 -10.27 6.91
C PRO A 24 14.81 -9.94 5.86
N ALA A 25 14.40 -10.01 4.59
CA ALA A 25 15.15 -9.45 3.50
C ALA A 25 15.48 -8.01 3.91
N ARG A 26 16.71 -7.57 3.65
CA ARG A 26 17.15 -6.19 3.95
C ARG A 26 15.99 -5.25 3.64
N ALA A 27 15.54 -4.51 4.65
CA ALA A 27 14.37 -3.65 4.54
C ALA A 27 14.52 -2.84 3.25
N ALA A 28 13.61 -3.06 2.30
CA ALA A 28 13.56 -2.28 1.08
C ALA A 28 13.61 -0.80 1.49
N SER A 29 14.48 -0.01 0.87
CA SER A 29 14.54 1.44 1.13
C SER A 29 13.14 2.02 0.89
N LEU A 30 12.62 2.81 1.83
CA LEU A 30 11.26 3.36 1.80
C LEU A 30 10.95 4.09 0.48
N ASP A 31 12.00 4.66 -0.14
CA ASP A 31 11.99 5.24 -1.48
C ASP A 31 11.30 4.38 -2.55
N LEU A 32 11.41 3.05 -2.48
CA LEU A 32 10.79 2.11 -3.42
C LEU A 32 9.27 2.08 -3.32
N TYR A 33 8.73 2.39 -2.15
CA TYR A 33 7.29 2.41 -1.90
C TYR A 33 6.65 3.76 -2.19
N ARG A 34 7.42 4.83 -2.47
CA ARG A 34 6.87 6.17 -2.69
C ARG A 34 5.79 6.18 -3.77
N LYS A 35 6.05 5.56 -4.92
CA LYS A 35 5.06 5.44 -6.01
C LYS A 35 3.82 4.64 -5.62
N TYR A 36 4.00 3.57 -4.83
CA TYR A 36 2.88 2.76 -4.34
C TYR A 36 2.04 3.53 -3.33
N THR A 37 2.69 4.28 -2.45
CA THR A 37 2.06 5.12 -1.43
C THR A 37 1.28 6.26 -2.08
N GLU A 38 1.85 6.93 -3.09
CA GLU A 38 1.14 7.94 -3.90
C GLU A 38 -0.10 7.36 -4.58
N ALA A 39 0.03 6.20 -5.21
CA ALA A 39 -1.09 5.54 -5.88
C ALA A 39 -2.18 5.11 -4.87
N LEU A 40 -1.80 4.69 -3.67
CA LEU A 40 -2.72 4.39 -2.56
C LEU A 40 -3.46 5.65 -2.10
N LEU A 41 -2.75 6.77 -1.92
CA LEU A 41 -3.34 8.05 -1.54
C LEU A 41 -4.31 8.61 -2.59
N ARG A 42 -3.98 8.47 -3.88
CA ARG A 42 -4.91 8.83 -4.97
C ARG A 42 -6.15 7.96 -4.98
N ARG A 43 -5.98 6.65 -4.77
CA ARG A 43 -7.10 5.70 -4.64
C ARG A 43 -7.97 6.05 -3.43
N TYR A 44 -7.35 6.46 -2.32
CA TYR A 44 -8.05 6.98 -1.15
C TYR A 44 -8.87 8.22 -1.47
N SER A 45 -8.30 9.23 -2.15
CA SER A 45 -9.02 10.45 -2.55
C SER A 45 -10.27 10.12 -3.38
N GLN A 46 -10.14 9.22 -4.37
CA GLN A 46 -11.26 8.75 -5.18
C GLN A 46 -12.33 8.05 -4.34
N MET A 47 -11.93 7.08 -3.51
CA MET A 47 -12.87 6.29 -2.71
C MET A 47 -13.55 7.09 -1.58
N ALA A 48 -12.85 8.08 -1.00
CA ALA A 48 -13.43 8.98 0.01
C ALA A 48 -14.50 9.89 -0.62
N MET A 49 -14.23 10.45 -1.81
CA MET A 49 -15.23 11.22 -2.56
C MET A 49 -16.45 10.37 -2.95
N GLU A 50 -16.23 9.10 -3.29
CA GLU A 50 -17.30 8.17 -3.66
C GLU A 50 -18.11 7.69 -2.46
N THR A 51 -17.49 7.49 -1.29
CA THR A 51 -18.18 7.08 -0.05
C THR A 51 -19.09 8.19 0.49
N GLY A 52 -18.71 9.46 0.28
CA GLY A 52 -19.58 10.62 0.53
C GLY A 52 -20.73 10.75 -0.47
N ARG A 53 -20.67 10.03 -1.59
CA ARG A 53 -21.76 9.89 -2.57
C ARG A 53 -22.52 8.59 -2.26
N VAL A 54 -23.82 8.59 -2.47
CA VAL A 54 -24.73 7.56 -1.94
C VAL A 54 -24.28 6.12 -2.29
N PRO A 55 -24.31 5.17 -1.34
CA PRO A 55 -23.81 3.79 -1.49
C PRO A 55 -24.42 2.97 -2.64
N SER A 56 -25.53 3.42 -3.23
CA SER A 56 -26.27 2.71 -4.29
C SER A 56 -25.55 2.68 -5.64
N LEU A 57 -24.52 3.52 -5.85
CA LEU A 57 -23.70 3.58 -7.06
C LEU A 57 -22.36 2.84 -6.94
N LEU A 58 -22.00 2.35 -5.74
CA LEU A 58 -20.77 1.61 -5.47
C LEU A 58 -20.90 0.15 -5.97
N GLY A 59 -21.20 -0.02 -7.26
CA GLY A 59 -21.24 -1.29 -7.95
C GLY A 59 -19.85 -1.70 -8.45
N ARG A 60 -19.35 -2.82 -7.91
CA ARG A 60 -18.44 -3.88 -8.44
C ARG A 60 -17.31 -3.60 -9.46
N GLU A 61 -17.36 -2.54 -10.26
CA GLU A 61 -16.42 -2.26 -11.36
C GLU A 61 -15.33 -1.24 -10.99
N LEU A 62 -15.62 -0.30 -10.07
CA LEU A 62 -14.66 0.76 -9.67
C LEU A 62 -13.55 0.27 -8.72
N PHE A 63 -13.74 -0.88 -8.07
CA PHE A 63 -12.86 -1.35 -6.97
C PHE A 63 -11.64 -2.15 -7.42
N ARG A 64 -11.46 -2.35 -8.73
CA ARG A 64 -10.43 -3.26 -9.29
C ARG A 64 -9.01 -2.68 -9.35
N GLY A 65 -8.61 -1.92 -8.34
CA GLY A 65 -7.23 -1.45 -8.17
C GLY A 65 -6.40 -2.38 -7.28
N LYS A 66 -5.47 -3.16 -7.86
CA LYS A 66 -4.48 -3.99 -7.11
C LYS A 66 -3.26 -3.17 -6.66
N VAL A 67 -3.47 -2.02 -6.04
CA VAL A 67 -2.35 -1.17 -5.59
C VAL A 67 -1.92 -1.52 -4.17
N THR A 68 -2.83 -2.15 -3.42
CA THR A 68 -2.67 -2.47 -2.00
C THR A 68 -3.03 -3.93 -1.76
N ASN A 69 -2.54 -4.52 -0.67
CA ASN A 69 -3.02 -5.83 -0.22
C ASN A 69 -4.51 -5.78 0.20
N TYR A 70 -5.06 -4.57 0.36
CA TYR A 70 -6.46 -4.32 0.62
C TYR A 70 -7.34 -4.69 -0.58
N VAL A 71 -8.01 -5.84 -0.51
CA VAL A 71 -8.97 -6.32 -1.52
C VAL A 71 -10.35 -5.80 -1.15
N VAL A 72 -10.81 -4.78 -1.88
CA VAL A 72 -12.14 -4.22 -1.72
C VAL A 72 -13.16 -5.09 -2.46
N ARG A 73 -14.07 -5.74 -1.74
CA ARG A 73 -15.13 -6.59 -2.30
C ARG A 73 -16.51 -5.93 -2.27
N GLY A 74 -16.73 -5.01 -1.35
CA GLY A 74 -17.98 -4.27 -1.19
C GLY A 74 -17.80 -2.93 -0.48
N PHE A 75 -18.92 -2.27 -0.19
CA PHE A 75 -18.96 -0.95 0.45
C PHE A 75 -18.29 -0.94 1.83
N ASP A 76 -18.55 -1.95 2.66
CA ASP A 76 -17.98 -2.02 4.02
C ASP A 76 -16.45 -2.00 3.99
N ASP A 77 -15.83 -2.72 3.04
CA ASP A 77 -14.38 -2.73 2.85
C ASP A 77 -13.86 -1.33 2.41
N VAL A 78 -14.64 -0.58 1.62
CA VAL A 78 -14.27 0.80 1.25
C VAL A 78 -14.27 1.70 2.46
N VAL A 79 -15.32 1.63 3.29
CA VAL A 79 -15.44 2.46 4.50
C VAL A 79 -14.31 2.16 5.46
N ILE A 80 -13.99 0.87 5.68
CA ILE A 80 -12.86 0.48 6.53
C ILE A 80 -11.55 1.00 5.95
N PHE A 81 -11.32 0.83 4.64
CA PHE A 81 -10.11 1.35 4.01
C PHE A 81 -9.97 2.87 4.16
N VAL A 82 -11.03 3.63 3.87
CA VAL A 82 -11.05 5.09 3.97
C VAL A 82 -10.76 5.51 5.41
N HIS A 83 -11.44 4.88 6.37
CA HIS A 83 -11.24 5.15 7.79
C HIS A 83 -9.81 4.82 8.26
N ASP A 84 -9.25 3.69 7.82
CA ASP A 84 -7.89 3.29 8.19
C ASP A 84 -6.84 4.26 7.64
N VAL A 85 -7.01 4.73 6.39
CA VAL A 85 -6.14 5.76 5.80
C VAL A 85 -6.32 7.10 6.50
N GLU A 86 -7.55 7.55 6.75
CA GLU A 86 -7.84 8.79 7.49
C GLU A 86 -7.17 8.79 8.85
N GLN A 87 -7.28 7.69 9.58
CA GLN A 87 -6.63 7.57 10.89
C GLN A 87 -5.10 7.66 10.80
N CYS A 88 -4.49 7.13 9.73
CA CYS A 88 -3.06 7.32 9.49
C CYS A 88 -2.70 8.78 9.21
N LEU A 89 -3.49 9.45 8.36
CA LEU A 89 -3.23 10.85 8.02
C LEU A 89 -3.41 11.78 9.22
N ASN A 90 -4.38 11.49 10.11
CA ASN A 90 -4.62 12.26 11.34
C ASN A 90 -3.51 12.12 12.39
N GLU A 91 -2.72 11.06 12.34
CA GLU A 91 -1.56 10.86 13.23
C GLU A 91 -0.29 11.55 12.73
N LEU A 92 -0.29 12.04 11.49
CA LEU A 92 0.85 12.69 10.88
C LEU A 92 1.01 14.13 11.39
N GLU A 93 2.26 14.59 11.53
CA GLU A 93 2.53 15.99 11.89
C GLU A 93 1.94 16.98 10.87
N SER A 94 1.58 18.18 11.33
CA SER A 94 0.84 19.17 10.52
C SER A 94 1.57 19.65 9.26
N ASN A 95 2.91 19.68 9.28
CA ASN A 95 3.72 20.11 8.14
C ASN A 95 3.76 19.05 7.02
N PRO A 96 4.19 17.79 7.26
CA PRO A 96 4.13 16.74 6.24
C PRO A 96 2.71 16.45 5.75
N LEU A 97 1.69 16.53 6.61
CA LEU A 97 0.29 16.37 6.22
C LEU A 97 -0.12 17.39 5.15
N GLN A 98 0.21 18.66 5.34
CA GLN A 98 -0.11 19.73 4.41
C GLN A 98 0.51 19.55 3.01
N LEU A 99 1.67 18.89 2.92
CA LEU A 99 2.30 18.56 1.63
C LEU A 99 1.58 17.40 0.95
N ILE A 100 1.23 16.37 1.72
CA ILE A 100 0.50 15.20 1.21
C ILE A 100 -0.90 15.59 0.72
N GLU A 101 -1.62 16.41 1.48
CA GLU A 101 -2.95 16.88 1.08
C GLU A 101 -2.90 17.63 -0.25
N ARG A 102 -1.96 18.58 -0.40
CA ARG A 102 -1.87 19.39 -1.61
C ARG A 102 -1.40 18.57 -2.82
N ILE A 103 -0.35 17.79 -2.67
CA ILE A 103 0.28 17.12 -3.81
C ILE A 103 -0.44 15.80 -4.14
N ALA A 104 -0.66 14.95 -3.14
CA ALA A 104 -1.18 13.59 -3.36
C ALA A 104 -2.71 13.53 -3.42
N LEU A 105 -3.43 14.35 -2.64
CA LEU A 105 -4.90 14.31 -2.59
C LEU A 105 -5.57 15.33 -3.51
N GLN A 106 -5.03 16.55 -3.58
CA GLN A 106 -5.55 17.66 -4.40
C GLN A 106 -4.87 17.78 -5.77
N GLU A 107 -3.84 16.96 -6.03
CA GLU A 107 -3.12 16.89 -7.31
C GLU A 107 -2.41 18.19 -7.73
N TYR A 108 -2.08 19.07 -6.79
CA TYR A 108 -1.23 20.23 -7.07
C TYR A 108 0.17 19.81 -7.50
N THR A 109 0.77 20.60 -8.38
CA THR A 109 2.17 20.44 -8.75
C THR A 109 3.11 20.87 -7.61
N LEU A 110 4.37 20.40 -7.65
CA LEU A 110 5.40 20.84 -6.71
C LEU A 110 5.64 22.35 -6.79
N GLU A 111 5.51 22.94 -7.98
CA GLU A 111 5.71 24.38 -8.22
C GLU A 111 4.58 25.22 -7.63
N GLU A 112 3.32 24.81 -7.84
CA GLU A 112 2.17 25.48 -7.23
C GLU A 112 2.21 25.39 -5.71
N THR A 113 2.52 24.20 -5.18
CA THR A 113 2.65 24.01 -3.73
C THR A 113 3.78 24.85 -3.16
N ALA A 114 4.92 24.94 -3.85
CA ALA A 114 6.04 25.81 -3.48
C ALA A 114 5.65 27.29 -3.46
N ALA A 115 4.94 27.76 -4.50
CA ALA A 115 4.44 29.12 -4.57
C ALA A 115 3.45 29.43 -3.42
N MET A 116 2.56 28.51 -3.09
CA MET A 116 1.59 28.66 -1.99
C MET A 116 2.24 28.69 -0.61
N LEU A 117 3.32 27.92 -0.40
CA LEU A 117 4.03 27.84 0.87
C LEU A 117 5.15 28.88 1.01
N GLY A 118 5.51 29.59 -0.07
CA GLY A 118 6.64 30.51 -0.09
C GLY A 118 7.99 29.80 0.08
N LEU A 119 8.08 28.53 -0.29
CA LEU A 119 9.28 27.69 -0.18
C LEU A 119 9.87 27.42 -1.56
N PRO A 120 11.19 27.19 -1.67
CA PRO A 120 11.76 26.79 -2.95
C PRO A 120 11.38 25.34 -3.30
N VAL A 121 11.21 25.07 -4.60
CA VAL A 121 10.72 23.78 -5.12
C VAL A 121 11.54 22.57 -4.64
N TRP A 122 12.86 22.71 -4.52
CA TRP A 122 13.74 21.63 -4.04
C TRP A 122 13.49 21.26 -2.57
N THR A 123 13.17 22.24 -1.72
CA THR A 123 12.80 22.01 -0.32
C THR A 123 11.48 21.25 -0.25
N VAL A 124 10.48 21.67 -1.04
CA VAL A 124 9.18 21.00 -1.12
C VAL A 124 9.34 19.56 -1.60
N SER A 125 10.12 19.33 -2.67
CA SER A 125 10.38 17.98 -3.19
C SER A 125 11.02 17.06 -2.15
N ARG A 126 12.02 17.57 -1.41
CA ARG A 126 12.69 16.81 -0.34
C ARG A 126 11.76 16.52 0.84
N GLN A 127 11.02 17.53 1.31
CA GLN A 127 10.08 17.37 2.42
C GLN A 127 8.93 16.43 2.05
N TYR A 128 8.44 16.52 0.83
CA TYR A 128 7.39 15.64 0.32
C TYR A 128 7.88 14.18 0.24
N GLY A 129 9.12 13.95 -0.22
CA GLY A 129 9.75 12.62 -0.16
C GLY A 129 9.79 12.05 1.25
N HIS A 130 10.20 12.85 2.24
CA HIS A 130 10.20 12.45 3.65
C HIS A 130 8.79 12.21 4.21
N ALA A 131 7.81 13.02 3.81
CA ALA A 131 6.42 12.84 4.20
C ALA A 131 5.85 11.52 3.67
N LEU A 132 6.15 11.17 2.42
CA LEU A 132 5.79 9.87 1.85
C LEU A 132 6.45 8.71 2.59
N ASP A 133 7.72 8.84 2.97
CA ASP A 133 8.43 7.79 3.72
C ASP A 133 7.79 7.54 5.09
N GLN A 134 7.37 8.60 5.80
CA GLN A 134 6.64 8.48 7.08
C GLN A 134 5.31 7.76 6.89
N VAL A 135 4.53 8.15 5.88
CA VAL A 135 3.24 7.49 5.59
C VAL A 135 3.44 6.04 5.15
N THR A 136 4.49 5.75 4.36
CA THR A 136 4.87 4.37 4.01
C THR A 136 5.13 3.55 5.27
N GLU A 137 5.89 4.07 6.24
CA GLU A 137 6.20 3.37 7.49
C GLU A 137 4.93 3.05 8.29
N MET A 138 4.00 4.00 8.35
CA MET A 138 2.69 3.79 8.99
C MET A 138 1.87 2.72 8.28
N PHE A 139 1.79 2.76 6.94
CA PHE A 139 1.07 1.76 6.15
C PHE A 139 1.67 0.36 6.25
N LEU A 140 3.00 0.24 6.33
CA LEU A 140 3.67 -1.02 6.58
C LEU A 140 3.41 -1.55 7.99
N THR A 141 3.37 -0.66 8.99
CA THR A 141 3.09 -1.03 10.39
C THR A 141 1.67 -1.55 10.56
N ARG A 142 0.71 -0.95 9.85
CA ARG A 142 -0.71 -1.35 9.86
C ARG A 142 -1.06 -2.47 8.88
N GLY A 143 -0.10 -2.97 8.10
CA GLY A 143 -0.31 -4.06 7.14
C GLY A 143 -1.12 -3.67 5.90
N MET A 144 -1.28 -2.37 5.61
CA MET A 144 -1.95 -1.88 4.40
C MET A 144 -1.06 -2.08 3.15
N LEU A 145 0.25 -2.00 3.33
CA LEU A 145 1.27 -2.35 2.35
C LEU A 145 1.99 -3.63 2.79
N GLU A 146 2.28 -4.50 1.82
CA GLU A 146 3.08 -5.70 2.06
C GLU A 146 4.56 -5.35 1.87
N ARG A 147 5.44 -5.93 2.70
CA ARG A 147 6.88 -5.72 2.57
C ARG A 147 7.36 -6.37 1.27
N LEU A 148 7.53 -5.56 0.22
CA LEU A 148 8.34 -5.91 -0.95
C LEU A 148 9.65 -6.56 -0.49
N ILE A 149 9.77 -7.87 -0.72
CA ILE A 149 11.00 -8.61 -0.49
C ILE A 149 11.98 -8.05 -1.54
N CYS A 150 12.94 -7.24 -1.10
CA CYS A 150 14.00 -6.74 -1.97
C CYS A 150 14.96 -7.91 -2.26
N CYS A 151 14.59 -8.76 -3.22
CA CYS A 151 15.47 -9.78 -3.76
C CYS A 151 16.53 -9.12 -4.64
N GLN A 152 17.60 -8.62 -4.03
CA GLN A 152 18.88 -8.47 -4.73
C GLN A 152 19.98 -9.05 -3.85
N GLU A 153 20.16 -10.36 -3.96
CA GLU A 153 21.47 -10.93 -3.67
C GLU A 153 22.40 -10.49 -4.80
N PRO A 154 23.51 -9.78 -4.51
CA PRO A 154 24.58 -9.68 -5.48
C PRO A 154 25.05 -11.12 -5.71
N LYS A 155 24.98 -11.60 -6.96
CA LYS A 155 25.68 -12.83 -7.34
C LYS A 155 27.16 -12.58 -7.03
N THR A 156 27.64 -13.11 -5.91
CA THR A 156 29.06 -13.27 -5.66
C THR A 156 29.54 -14.22 -6.75
N VAL A 157 30.12 -13.65 -7.80
CA VAL A 157 30.87 -14.42 -8.77
C VAL A 157 32.06 -14.95 -8.00
N ASP A 158 32.07 -16.25 -7.71
CA ASP A 158 33.22 -16.94 -7.16
C ASP A 158 34.39 -16.81 -8.14
N ILE A 159 35.26 -15.84 -7.90
CA ILE A 159 36.58 -15.76 -8.52
C ILE A 159 37.46 -16.74 -7.72
N SER A 160 37.23 -18.03 -7.90
CA SER A 160 38.02 -19.12 -7.31
C SER A 160 38.41 -20.19 -8.33
N LEU A 161 38.47 -19.83 -9.62
CA LEU A 161 38.98 -20.72 -10.67
C LEU A 161 40.02 -19.99 -11.54
N TYR A 162 41.08 -19.52 -10.88
CA TYR A 162 42.39 -19.33 -11.50
C TYR A 162 43.44 -19.74 -10.46
N HIS A 163 43.63 -21.05 -10.32
CA HIS A 163 44.89 -21.58 -9.84
C HIS A 163 45.23 -22.89 -10.54
#